data_AF-A0AAN8G6R3-F1
#
_entry.id   AF-A0AAN8G6R3-F1
#
_cell.length_a   1.000
_cell.length_b   1.000
_cell.length_c   1.000
_cell.angle_alpha   90.00
_cell.angle_beta   90.00
_cell.angle_gamma   90.00
#
_symmetry.space_group_name_H-M   'P 1'
#
loop_
_entity.id
_entity.type
_entity.pdbx_description
1 polymer ?
#
loop_
_entity_poly.entity_id
_entity_poly.type
_entity_poly.pdbx_seq_one_letter_code
_entity_poly.pdbx_strand_id
1 'polypeptide(L)'
;MHTVVFLICLLPALSNAAAVPALQTGITLSSQVLDLVKSKYFFLRTSIDQLQKGIDNLQNTPINEEEIASLEPQILSLSARVRNVLANPQILDRVGFARGTTLIRGLADLREILPSNKSAFDARFRRVGAYGTISQVINEINELVTTLGARV
;
A
#
# COMPACT_ATOMS: atom_id res chain seq x y z
N MET A 1 30.96 -39.07 14.69
CA MET A 1 30.77 -38.73 13.26
C MET A 1 29.37 -38.16 13.11
N HIS A 2 29.21 -36.87 13.34
CA HIS A 2 29.34 -35.75 12.39
C HIS A 2 27.94 -35.32 11.87
N THR A 3 27.38 -34.33 12.58
CA THR A 3 26.85 -33.09 11.98
C THR A 3 25.88 -33.23 10.79
N VAL A 4 24.61 -33.56 11.05
CA VAL A 4 23.53 -33.36 10.05
C VAL A 4 22.23 -32.77 10.68
N VAL A 5 22.22 -32.40 11.96
CA VAL A 5 20.98 -31.98 12.64
C VAL A 5 20.82 -30.45 12.77
N PHE A 6 21.85 -29.65 12.47
CA PHE A 6 21.81 -28.20 12.71
C PHE A 6 21.51 -27.31 11.48
N LEU A 7 21.35 -27.87 10.28
CA LEU A 7 21.19 -27.05 9.06
C LEU A 7 19.72 -26.78 8.65
N ILE A 8 18.73 -27.44 9.27
CA ILE A 8 17.31 -27.29 8.87
C ILE A 8 16.59 -26.21 9.68
N CYS A 9 17.10 -25.83 10.86
CA CYS A 9 16.51 -24.76 11.68
C CYS A 9 16.92 -23.33 11.28
N LEU A 10 17.80 -23.18 10.27
CA LEU A 10 18.24 -21.87 9.75
C LEU A 10 17.57 -21.47 8.43
N LEU A 11 16.63 -22.27 7.92
CA LEU A 11 15.95 -22.03 6.65
C LEU A 11 14.86 -20.95 6.61
N PRO A 12 14.30 -20.35 7.70
CA PRO A 12 13.40 -19.21 7.51
C PRO A 12 14.14 -17.88 7.29
N ALA A 13 15.47 -17.84 7.41
CA ALA A 13 16.26 -16.61 7.27
C ALA A 13 16.90 -16.42 5.89
N LEU A 14 16.82 -17.44 5.00
CA LEU A 14 17.30 -17.32 3.64
C LEU A 14 16.20 -16.70 2.75
N SER A 15 16.22 -15.37 2.71
CA SER A 15 15.83 -14.54 1.57
C SER A 15 14.34 -14.22 1.37
N ASN A 16 13.71 -13.60 2.37
CA ASN A 16 12.63 -12.62 2.11
C ASN A 16 13.26 -11.23 1.81
N ALA A 17 14.21 -11.17 0.87
CA ALA A 17 14.85 -9.91 0.47
C ALA A 17 14.08 -9.18 -0.64
N ALA A 18 12.77 -9.41 -0.70
CA ALA A 18 11.89 -8.93 -1.75
C ALA A 18 10.68 -8.16 -1.23
N ALA A 19 10.51 -8.01 0.09
CA ALA A 19 9.48 -7.21 0.71
C ALA A 19 9.65 -5.71 0.41
N VAL A 20 10.86 -5.15 0.48
CA VAL A 20 11.08 -3.73 0.11
C VAL A 20 10.85 -3.52 -1.40
N PRO A 21 11.42 -4.34 -2.31
CA PRO A 21 11.07 -4.28 -3.73
C PRO A 21 9.57 -4.44 -4.03
N ALA A 22 8.89 -5.36 -3.35
CA ALA A 22 7.46 -5.56 -3.47
C ALA A 22 6.69 -4.32 -3.00
N LEU A 23 7.11 -3.71 -1.88
CA LEU A 23 6.52 -2.47 -1.37
C LEU A 23 6.67 -1.33 -2.38
N GLN A 24 7.85 -1.15 -2.96
CA GLN A 24 8.10 -0.11 -3.99
C GLN A 24 7.22 -0.34 -5.23
N THR A 25 7.04 -1.59 -5.64
CA THR A 25 6.12 -1.95 -6.71
C THR A 25 4.68 -1.61 -6.35
N GLY A 26 4.23 -1.98 -5.15
CA GLY A 26 2.89 -1.68 -4.64
C GLY A 26 2.61 -0.17 -4.55
N ILE A 27 3.58 0.60 -4.07
CA ILE A 27 3.55 2.08 -4.00
C ILE A 27 3.37 2.68 -5.40
N THR A 28 4.16 2.22 -6.36
CA THR A 28 4.11 2.71 -7.75
C THR A 28 2.73 2.45 -8.36
N LEU A 29 2.22 1.22 -8.22
CA LEU A 29 0.91 0.84 -8.74
C LEU A 29 -0.22 1.62 -8.07
N SER A 30 -0.14 1.82 -6.76
CA SER A 30 -1.15 2.58 -6.00
C SER A 30 -1.17 4.05 -6.45
N SER A 31 0.00 4.65 -6.69
CA SER A 31 0.11 6.01 -7.21
C SER A 31 -0.53 6.15 -8.59
N GLN A 32 -0.36 5.17 -9.48
CA GLN A 32 -1.02 5.13 -10.78
C GLN A 32 -2.55 5.03 -10.66
N VAL A 33 -3.07 4.24 -9.71
CA VAL A 33 -4.52 4.18 -9.46
C VAL A 33 -5.03 5.52 -8.96
N LEU A 34 -4.29 6.20 -8.08
CA LEU A 34 -4.65 7.53 -7.61
C LEU A 34 -4.71 8.54 -8.76
N ASP A 35 -3.79 8.47 -9.74
CA ASP A 35 -3.86 9.32 -10.93
C ASP A 35 -5.10 9.03 -11.79
N LEU A 36 -5.48 7.75 -11.96
CA LEU A 36 -6.73 7.39 -12.63
C LEU A 36 -7.95 7.96 -11.89
N VAL A 37 -8.03 7.80 -10.57
CA VAL A 37 -9.11 8.35 -9.73
C VAL A 37 -9.14 9.88 -9.86
N LYS A 38 -8.00 10.55 -9.81
CA LYS A 38 -7.87 12.01 -9.97
C LYS A 38 -8.37 12.50 -11.32
N SER A 39 -8.09 11.77 -12.40
CA SER A 39 -8.56 12.10 -13.74
C SER A 39 -10.09 12.04 -13.89
N LYS A 40 -10.75 11.11 -13.20
CA LYS A 40 -12.21 10.93 -13.25
C LYS A 40 -12.96 11.77 -12.22
N TYR A 41 -12.40 11.94 -11.03
CA TYR A 41 -13.02 12.64 -9.92
C TYR A 41 -12.26 13.92 -9.59
N PHE A 42 -12.46 14.95 -10.40
CA PHE A 42 -11.76 16.23 -10.23
C PHE A 42 -11.89 16.83 -8.82
N PHE A 43 -13.04 16.67 -8.16
CA PHE A 43 -13.27 17.14 -6.80
C PHE A 43 -12.38 16.45 -5.74
N LEU A 44 -11.80 15.27 -6.04
CA LEU A 44 -10.86 14.57 -5.16
C LEU A 44 -9.40 14.99 -5.37
N ARG A 45 -9.12 15.84 -6.37
CA ARG A 45 -7.75 16.18 -6.78
C ARG A 45 -6.87 16.62 -5.61
N THR A 46 -7.33 17.57 -4.80
CA THR A 46 -6.55 18.06 -3.65
C THR A 46 -6.27 16.97 -2.63
N SER A 47 -7.25 16.12 -2.33
CA SER A 47 -7.08 14.99 -1.41
C SER A 47 -6.08 13.97 -1.96
N ILE A 48 -6.15 13.68 -3.26
CA ILE A 48 -5.22 12.76 -3.92
C ILE A 48 -3.80 13.35 -3.95
N ASP A 49 -3.64 14.63 -4.29
CA ASP A 49 -2.34 15.31 -4.30
C ASP A 49 -1.68 15.28 -2.90
N GLN A 50 -2.48 15.43 -1.84
CA GLN A 50 -1.98 15.29 -0.46
C GLN A 50 -1.57 13.85 -0.15
N LEU A 51 -2.37 12.87 -0.56
CA LEU A 51 -2.04 11.47 -0.34
C LEU A 51 -0.77 11.05 -1.10
N GLN A 52 -0.60 11.52 -2.34
CA GLN A 52 0.61 11.29 -3.13
C GLN A 52 1.87 11.81 -2.40
N LYS A 53 1.82 13.00 -1.78
CA LYS A 53 2.92 13.47 -0.93
C LYS A 53 3.19 12.57 0.29
N GLY A 54 2.15 12.00 0.88
CA GLY A 54 2.28 11.03 1.97
C GLY A 54 2.94 9.72 1.51
N ILE A 55 2.61 9.27 0.31
CA ILE A 55 3.25 8.14 -0.36
C ILE A 55 4.71 8.45 -0.66
N ASP A 56 5.03 9.64 -1.16
CA ASP A 56 6.41 10.09 -1.38
C ASP A 56 7.22 10.06 -0.08
N ASN A 57 6.62 10.49 1.04
CA ASN A 57 7.27 10.41 2.34
C ASN A 57 7.60 8.94 2.71
N LEU A 58 6.66 8.01 2.51
CA LEU A 58 6.89 6.59 2.74
C LEU A 58 7.98 6.01 1.82
N GLN A 59 7.95 6.36 0.53
CA GLN A 59 8.92 5.88 -0.46
C GLN A 59 10.36 6.33 -0.14
N ASN A 60 10.50 7.54 0.39
CA ASN A 60 11.80 8.10 0.77
C ASN A 60 12.23 7.74 2.21
N THR A 61 11.45 6.93 2.92
CA THR A 61 11.78 6.52 4.28
C THR A 61 12.63 5.24 4.24
N PRO A 62 13.78 5.20 4.93
CA PRO A 62 14.56 3.99 5.03
C PRO A 62 13.77 2.94 5.82
N ILE A 63 13.51 1.79 5.18
CA ILE A 63 12.81 0.65 5.77
C ILE A 63 13.73 -0.55 5.65
N ASN A 64 13.92 -1.26 6.76
CA ASN A 64 14.72 -2.48 6.75
C ASN A 64 13.87 -3.65 6.26
N GLU A 65 14.48 -4.53 5.46
CA GLU A 65 13.82 -5.69 4.90
C GLU A 65 13.16 -6.58 5.97
N GLU A 66 13.89 -6.84 7.04
CA GLU A 66 13.46 -7.69 8.16
C GLU A 66 12.23 -7.13 8.89
N GLU A 67 12.06 -5.80 8.91
CA GLU A 67 10.91 -5.16 9.56
C GLU A 67 9.59 -5.49 8.87
N ILE A 68 9.64 -5.81 7.58
CA ILE A 68 8.45 -5.93 6.73
C ILE A 68 8.36 -7.24 5.96
N ALA A 69 9.35 -8.13 6.10
CA ALA A 69 9.43 -9.41 5.41
C ALA A 69 8.12 -10.21 5.47
N SER A 70 7.47 -10.26 6.64
CA SER A 70 6.20 -10.98 6.82
C SER A 70 5.01 -10.38 6.07
N LEU A 71 5.11 -9.13 5.60
CA LEU A 71 4.08 -8.45 4.81
C LEU A 71 4.21 -8.72 3.31
N GLU A 72 5.34 -9.25 2.84
CA GLU A 72 5.60 -9.48 1.41
C GLU A 72 4.44 -10.21 0.69
N PRO A 73 3.89 -11.33 1.20
CA PRO A 73 2.82 -12.04 0.49
C PRO A 73 1.55 -11.18 0.34
N GLN A 74 1.27 -10.34 1.34
CA GLN A 74 0.11 -9.45 1.34
C GLN A 74 0.31 -8.32 0.32
N ILE A 75 1.52 -7.75 0.27
CA ILE A 75 1.90 -6.72 -0.71
C ILE A 75 1.78 -7.27 -2.13
N LEU A 76 2.28 -8.48 -2.39
CA LEU A 76 2.21 -9.11 -3.70
C LEU A 76 0.77 -9.39 -4.14
N SER A 77 -0.05 -9.94 -3.23
CA SER A 77 -1.47 -10.19 -3.48
C SER A 77 -2.23 -8.89 -3.79
N LEU A 78 -2.00 -7.84 -2.98
CA LEU A 78 -2.61 -6.53 -3.20
C LEU A 78 -2.16 -5.92 -4.52
N SER A 79 -0.87 -5.98 -4.84
CA SER A 79 -0.30 -5.45 -6.09
C SER A 79 -0.94 -6.11 -7.32
N ALA A 80 -1.18 -7.42 -7.29
CA ALA A 80 -1.89 -8.10 -8.38
C ALA A 80 -3.31 -7.56 -8.58
N ARG A 81 -4.03 -7.28 -7.49
CA ARG A 81 -5.39 -6.73 -7.56
C ARG A 81 -5.41 -5.28 -8.01
N VAL A 82 -4.44 -4.47 -7.57
CA VAL A 82 -4.26 -3.09 -8.04
C VAL A 82 -3.95 -3.06 -9.53
N ARG A 83 -3.11 -3.98 -10.04
CA ARG A 83 -2.88 -4.14 -11.49
C ARG A 83 -4.17 -4.43 -12.25
N ASN A 84 -5.07 -5.25 -11.71
CA ASN A 84 -6.36 -5.51 -12.34
C ASN A 84 -7.23 -4.25 -12.44
N VAL A 85 -7.20 -3.37 -11.43
CA VAL A 85 -7.89 -2.07 -11.48
C VAL A 85 -7.28 -1.18 -12.57
N LEU A 86 -5.95 -1.09 -12.63
CA LEU A 86 -5.24 -0.32 -13.66
C LEU A 86 -5.53 -0.81 -15.08
N ALA A 87 -5.57 -2.14 -15.27
CA ALA A 87 -5.89 -2.75 -16.56
C ALA A 87 -7.37 -2.55 -16.98
N ASN A 88 -8.25 -2.22 -16.02
CA ASN A 88 -9.68 -2.08 -16.26
C ASN A 88 -10.19 -0.73 -15.71
N PRO A 89 -9.75 0.42 -16.28
CA PRO A 89 -10.10 1.75 -15.76
C PRO A 89 -11.60 2.05 -15.81
N GLN A 90 -12.34 1.34 -16.66
CA GLN A 90 -13.80 1.34 -16.75
C GLN A 90 -14.51 0.85 -15.48
N ILE A 91 -13.80 0.17 -14.57
CA ILE A 91 -14.32 -0.18 -13.23
C ILE A 91 -14.69 1.11 -12.47
N LEU A 92 -13.95 2.20 -12.67
CA LEU A 92 -14.25 3.48 -12.03
C LEU A 92 -15.57 4.08 -12.53
N ASP A 93 -16.00 3.80 -13.77
CA ASP A 93 -17.28 4.28 -14.30
C ASP A 93 -18.49 3.63 -13.61
N ARG A 94 -18.27 2.50 -12.94
CA ARG A 94 -19.30 1.75 -12.19
C ARG A 94 -19.40 2.17 -10.73
N VAL A 95 -18.55 3.10 -10.29
CA VAL A 95 -18.58 3.65 -8.93
C VAL A 95 -19.70 4.69 -8.87
N GLY A 96 -20.90 4.22 -8.54
CA GLY A 96 -22.04 5.09 -8.22
C GLY A 96 -21.84 5.87 -6.90
N PHE A 97 -22.79 6.75 -6.60
CA PHE A 97 -22.74 7.69 -5.46
C PHE A 97 -22.36 7.03 -4.12
N ALA A 98 -22.99 5.91 -3.77
CA ALA A 98 -22.72 5.19 -2.51
C ALA A 98 -21.30 4.59 -2.42
N ARG A 99 -20.69 4.21 -3.55
CA ARG A 99 -19.28 3.76 -3.59
C ARG A 99 -18.31 4.95 -3.58
N GLY A 100 -18.74 6.09 -4.11
CA GLY A 100 -18.00 7.36 -4.04
C GLY A 100 -17.77 7.82 -2.60
N THR A 101 -18.76 7.69 -1.71
CA THR A 101 -18.59 8.03 -0.28
C THR A 101 -17.59 7.13 0.43
N THR A 102 -17.55 5.84 0.08
CA THR A 102 -16.56 4.91 0.63
C THR A 102 -15.15 5.21 0.11
N LEU A 103 -15.01 5.58 -1.18
CA LEU A 103 -13.74 6.05 -1.71
C LEU A 103 -13.23 7.31 -0.99
N ILE A 104 -14.11 8.29 -0.76
CA ILE A 104 -13.76 9.51 -0.01
C ILE A 104 -13.27 9.17 1.39
N ARG A 105 -13.97 8.25 2.08
CA ARG A 105 -13.59 7.81 3.42
C ARG A 105 -12.22 7.13 3.40
N GLY A 106 -12.01 6.13 2.56
CA GLY A 106 -10.71 5.45 2.55
C GLY A 106 -9.55 6.32 2.07
N LEU A 107 -9.80 7.31 1.21
CA LEU A 107 -8.79 8.35 0.90
C LEU A 107 -8.51 9.27 2.10
N ALA A 108 -9.48 9.50 2.97
CA ALA A 108 -9.25 10.23 4.22
C ALA A 108 -8.44 9.39 5.21
N ASP A 109 -8.80 8.12 5.37
CA ASP A 109 -8.13 7.18 6.27
C ASP A 109 -6.66 6.97 5.83
N LEU A 110 -6.41 6.79 4.53
CA LEU A 110 -5.06 6.75 3.98
C LEU A 110 -4.25 8.02 4.25
N ARG A 111 -4.87 9.20 4.23
CA ARG A 111 -4.17 10.47 4.54
C ARG A 111 -3.84 10.60 6.03
N GLU A 112 -4.61 9.96 6.89
CA GLU A 112 -4.28 9.88 8.32
C GLU A 112 -3.11 8.93 8.57
N ILE A 113 -3.07 7.81 7.83
CA ILE A 113 -1.98 6.82 7.90
C ILE A 113 -0.69 7.38 7.26
N LEU A 114 -0.81 8.07 6.13
CA LEU A 114 0.28 8.68 5.37
C LEU A 114 0.10 10.20 5.28
N PRO A 115 0.44 10.95 6.35
CA PRO A 115 0.35 12.39 6.34
C PRO A 115 1.20 13.02 5.23
N SER A 116 0.64 14.01 4.53
CA SER A 116 1.35 14.76 3.49
C SER A 116 2.52 15.60 4.04
N ASN A 117 2.41 16.06 5.29
CA ASN A 117 3.44 16.82 5.97
C ASN A 117 4.53 15.87 6.49
N LYS A 118 5.80 16.10 6.10
CA LYS A 118 6.92 15.23 6.48
C LYS A 118 7.11 15.10 7.99
N SER A 119 6.97 16.19 8.75
CA SER A 119 7.11 16.15 10.21
C SER A 119 6.01 15.32 10.88
N ALA A 120 4.76 15.48 10.43
CA ALA A 120 3.64 14.68 10.90
C ALA A 120 3.79 13.20 10.51
N PHE A 121 4.24 12.93 9.28
CA PHE A 121 4.56 11.58 8.81
C PHE A 121 5.65 10.96 9.69
N ASP A 122 6.77 11.63 9.92
CA ASP A 122 7.89 11.11 10.73
C ASP A 122 7.50 10.88 12.19
N ALA A 123 6.67 11.75 12.75
CA ALA A 123 6.15 11.57 14.10
C ALA A 123 5.26 10.32 14.19
N ARG A 124 4.41 10.07 13.19
CA ARG A 124 3.57 8.87 13.13
C ARG A 124 4.40 7.62 12.86
N PHE A 125 5.28 7.66 11.86
CA PHE A 125 6.11 6.52 11.45
C PHE A 125 7.01 6.04 12.59
N ARG A 126 7.60 6.96 13.37
CA ARG A 126 8.38 6.60 14.57
C ARG A 126 7.53 5.97 15.67
N ARG A 127 6.25 6.34 15.78
CA ARG A 127 5.33 5.81 16.80
C ARG A 127 4.82 4.41 16.42
N VAL A 128 4.49 4.22 15.15
CA VAL A 128 3.81 3.01 14.65
C VAL A 128 4.82 1.98 14.12
N GLY A 129 5.96 2.43 13.62
CA GLY A 129 6.97 1.62 12.93
C GLY A 129 6.61 1.30 11.48
N ALA A 130 7.58 0.75 10.75
CA ALA A 130 7.43 0.37 9.35
C ALA A 130 6.31 -0.67 9.16
N TYR A 131 6.40 -1.80 9.89
CA TYR A 131 5.40 -2.87 9.84
C TYR A 131 3.98 -2.36 10.06
N GLY A 132 3.75 -1.62 11.15
CA GLY A 132 2.42 -1.13 11.50
C GLY A 132 1.87 -0.13 10.49
N THR A 133 2.73 0.75 9.96
CA THR A 133 2.33 1.71 8.94
C THR A 133 1.94 1.00 7.64
N ILE A 134 2.78 0.08 7.16
CA ILE A 134 2.54 -0.63 5.90
C ILE A 134 1.33 -1.57 6.02
N SER A 135 1.17 -2.27 7.14
CA SER A 135 0.01 -3.13 7.39
C SER A 135 -1.31 -2.33 7.35
N GLN A 136 -1.35 -1.15 7.96
CA GLN A 136 -2.52 -0.26 7.88
C GLN A 136 -2.80 0.18 6.45
N VAL A 137 -1.77 0.59 5.70
CA VAL A 137 -1.90 0.97 4.28
C VAL A 137 -2.43 -0.19 3.45
N ILE A 138 -1.91 -1.41 3.62
CA ILE A 138 -2.36 -2.61 2.90
C ILE A 138 -3.85 -2.85 3.15
N ASN A 139 -4.29 -2.79 4.41
CA ASN A 139 -5.69 -3.01 4.77
C ASN A 139 -6.60 -1.98 4.11
N GLU A 140 -6.23 -0.70 4.17
CA GLU A 140 -7.06 0.36 3.61
C GLU A 140 -7.12 0.30 2.07
N ILE A 141 -5.99 0.07 1.40
CA ILE A 141 -5.98 -0.12 -0.06
C ILE A 141 -6.79 -1.36 -0.44
N ASN A 142 -6.70 -2.45 0.33
CA ASN A 142 -7.49 -3.65 0.09
C ASN A 142 -9.01 -3.35 0.15
N GLU A 143 -9.46 -2.58 1.12
CA GLU A 143 -10.87 -2.16 1.23
C GLU A 143 -11.31 -1.28 0.06
N LEU A 144 -10.46 -0.33 -0.34
CA LEU A 144 -10.70 0.53 -1.51
C LEU A 144 -10.79 -0.29 -2.79
N VAL A 145 -9.85 -1.19 -3.05
CA VAL A 145 -9.84 -2.06 -4.24
C VAL A 145 -11.07 -2.97 -4.26
N THR A 146 -11.49 -3.48 -3.11
CA THR A 146 -12.71 -4.29 -2.97
C THR A 146 -13.96 -3.45 -3.30
N THR A 147 -14.01 -2.21 -2.80
CA THR A 147 -15.10 -1.26 -3.05
C THR A 147 -15.21 -0.87 -4.52
N LEU A 148 -14.07 -0.69 -5.18
CA LEU A 148 -14.01 -0.43 -6.62
C LEU A 148 -14.59 -1.58 -7.44
N GLY A 149 -14.69 -2.78 -6.87
CA GLY A 149 -15.30 -3.93 -7.53
C GLY A 149 -14.29 -4.78 -8.30
N ALA A 150 -13.00 -4.67 -7.98
CA ALA A 150 -12.05 -5.74 -8.25
C ALA A 150 -12.32 -6.90 -7.29
N ARG A 151 -13.48 -7.56 -7.48
CA ARG A 151 -13.68 -8.93 -7.00
C ARG A 151 -12.91 -9.83 -7.97
N VAL A 152 -12.13 -10.73 -7.39
CA VAL A 152 -11.51 -11.87 -8.10
C VAL A 152 -12.57 -12.64 -8.86
#